data_AF-A0A538QAH5-F1
#
_entry.id   AF-A0A538QAH5-F1
#
_cell.length_a   1.000
_cell.length_b   1.000
_cell.length_c   1.000
_cell.angle_alpha   90.00
_cell.angle_beta   90.00
_cell.angle_gamma   90.00
#
_symmetry.space_group_name_H-M   'P 1'
#
loop_
_entity.id
_entity.type
_entity.pdbx_description
1 polymer ?
#
loop_
_entity_poly.entity_id
_entity_poly.type
_entity_poly.pdbx_seq_one_letter_code
_entity_poly.pdbx_strand_id
1 'polypeptide(L)' 'MFATDVLVCDACGGAIRILAILPEGDASRDILEHLGLPTEPPRPARSADPSRCATTSAMHSIS' A
#
# COMPACT_ATOMS: atom_id res chain seq x y z
N MET A 1 -0.29 19.05 -3.30
CA MET A 1 0.76 18.48 -4.16
C MET A 1 1.04 17.07 -3.66
N PHE A 2 0.97 16.05 -4.51
CA PHE A 2 1.35 14.68 -4.14
C PHE A 2 2.88 14.55 -4.25
N ALA A 3 3.52 13.93 -3.26
CA ALA A 3 4.98 13.86 -3.17
C ALA A 3 5.61 12.69 -3.94
N THR A 4 4.80 11.71 -4.38
CA THR A 4 5.28 10.46 -4.98
C THR A 4 4.63 10.24 -6.33
N ASP A 5 5.44 9.95 -7.35
CA ASP A 5 4.96 9.52 -8.67
C ASP A 5 4.62 8.03 -8.62
N VAL A 6 3.33 7.70 -8.69
CA VAL A 6 2.81 6.33 -8.67
C VAL A 6 3.16 5.52 -9.93
N LEU A 7 3.68 6.16 -10.98
CA LEU A 7 4.11 5.50 -12.21
C LEU A 7 5.62 5.27 -12.27
N VAL A 8 6.34 5.53 -11.18
CA VAL A 8 7.76 5.22 -11.03
C VAL A 8 7.95 4.25 -9.87
N CYS A 9 8.69 3.16 -10.10
CA CYS A 9 9.00 2.18 -9.07
C CYS A 9 9.98 2.77 -8.05
N ASP A 10 9.58 2.84 -6.78
CA ASP A 10 10.42 3.37 -5.70
C ASP A 10 11.68 2.51 -5.44
N ALA A 11 11.62 1.20 -5.74
CA ALA A 11 12.75 0.29 -5.54
C ALA A 11 13.83 0.36 -6.63
N CYS A 12 13.46 0.66 -7.89
CA CYS A 12 14.40 0.60 -9.03
C CYS A 12 14.35 1.79 -9.99
N GLY A 13 13.43 2.73 -9.83
CA GLY A 13 13.25 3.90 -10.70
C GLY A 13 12.61 3.60 -12.06
N GLY A 14 12.21 2.35 -12.33
CA GLY A 14 11.58 1.96 -13.59
C GLY A 14 10.14 2.44 -13.74
N ALA A 15 9.65 2.53 -14.98
CA ALA A 15 8.27 2.91 -15.26
C ALA A 15 7.29 1.77 -14.92
N ILE A 16 6.24 2.11 -14.16
CA ILE A 16 5.12 1.21 -13.85
C ILE A 16 3.96 1.51 -14.81
N ARG A 17 3.18 0.48 -15.17
CA ARG A 17 1.98 0.61 -16.01
C ARG A 17 0.77 0.07 -15.26
N ILE A 18 -0.35 0.79 -15.33
CA ILE A 18 -1.64 0.31 -14.84
C ILE A 18 -2.15 -0.76 -15.83
N LEU A 19 -2.37 -1.97 -15.33
CA LEU A 19 -2.81 -3.10 -16.16
C LEU A 19 -4.33 -3.19 -16.26
N ALA A 20 -5.04 -2.86 -15.18
CA ALA A 20 -6.49 -2.87 -15.11
C ALA A 20 -6.98 -1.92 -14.00
N ILE A 21 -8.21 -1.45 -14.12
CA ILE A 21 -8.93 -0.71 -13.08
C ILE A 21 -10.11 -1.58 -12.67
N LEU A 22 -10.28 -1.75 -11.36
CA LEU A 22 -11.34 -2.57 -10.78
C LEU A 22 -12.30 -1.64 -10.02
N PRO A 23 -13.33 -1.09 -10.69
CA PRO A 23 -14.21 -0.09 -10.09
C PRO A 23 -15.16 -0.69 -9.06
N GLU A 24 -15.54 -1.97 -9.23
CA GLU A 24 -16.47 -2.67 -8.36
C GLU A 24 -15.74 -3.45 -7.26
N GLY A 25 -16.32 -3.45 -6.06
CA GLY A 25 -15.73 -4.10 -4.89
C GLY A 25 -15.71 -5.63 -4.96
N ASP A 26 -16.59 -6.25 -5.75
CA ASP A 26 -16.74 -7.71 -5.79
C ASP A 26 -15.50 -8.39 -6.34
N ALA A 27 -14.94 -7.89 -7.44
CA ALA A 27 -13.71 -8.47 -7.98
C ALA A 27 -12.50 -8.25 -7.05
N SER A 28 -12.52 -7.22 -6.20
CA SER A 28 -11.50 -7.07 -5.13
C SER A 28 -11.64 -8.17 -4.07
N ARG A 29 -12.87 -8.55 -3.72
CA ARG A 29 -13.14 -9.65 -2.76
C ARG A 29 -12.70 -10.99 -3.33
N ASP A 30 -12.99 -11.28 -4.59
CA ASP A 30 -12.58 -12.52 -5.27
C ASP A 30 -11.05 -12.68 -5.25
N ILE A 31 -10.31 -11.59 -5.51
CA ILE A 31 -8.85 -11.59 -5.45
C ILE A 31 -8.36 -11.87 -4.03
N LEU A 32 -8.93 -11.19 -3.04
CA LEU A 32 -8.53 -11.37 -1.63
C LEU A 32 -8.82 -12.80 -1.15
N GLU A 33 -9.97 -13.36 -1.50
CA GLU A 33 -10.33 -14.74 -1.21
C GLU A 33 -9.34 -15.72 -1.84
N HIS A 34 -9.02 -15.53 -3.12
CA HIS A 34 -8.03 -16.35 -3.83
C HIS A 34 -6.64 -16.30 -3.17
N LEU A 35 -6.26 -15.15 -2.62
CA LEU A 35 -4.99 -14.97 -1.89
C LEU A 35 -5.06 -15.44 -0.42
N GLY A 36 -6.23 -15.85 0.08
CA GLY A 36 -6.42 -16.23 1.48
C GLY A 36 -6.38 -15.04 2.46
N LEU A 37 -6.65 -13.82 1.97
CA LEU A 37 -6.69 -12.60 2.77
C LEU A 37 -8.11 -12.28 3.27
N PRO A 38 -8.26 -11.50 4.35
CA PRO A 38 -9.58 -11.09 4.84
C PRO A 38 -10.35 -10.28 3.78
N THR A 39 -11.58 -10.70 3.47
CA THR A 39 -12.48 -10.04 2.50
C THR A 39 -13.42 -9.02 3.15
N GLU A 40 -13.64 -9.11 4.46
CA GLU A 40 -14.44 -8.15 5.22
C GLU A 40 -13.65 -6.86 5.46
N PRO A 41 -14.21 -5.67 5.17
CA PRO A 41 -13.54 -4.42 5.45
C PRO A 41 -13.13 -4.33 6.93
N PRO A 42 -11.92 -3.82 7.23
CA PRO A 42 -11.51 -3.61 8.60
C PRO A 42 -12.43 -2.59 9.27
N ARG A 43 -12.68 -2.77 10.57
CA ARG A 43 -13.40 -1.77 11.36
C ARG A 43 -12.72 -0.42 11.18
N PRO A 44 -13.46 0.67 10.87
CA PRO A 44 -12.88 2.00 10.77
C PRO A 44 -12.09 2.34 12.04
N ALA A 45 -10.84 2.73 11.87
CA ALA A 45 -9.96 3.17 12.94
C ALA A 45 -9.54 4.62 12.70
N ARG A 46 -9.15 5.35 13.74
CA ARG A 46 -8.48 6.64 13.54
C ARG A 46 -7.19 6.39 12.77
N SER A 47 -6.97 7.14 11.69
CA SER A 47 -5.68 7.14 11.01
C SER A 47 -4.58 7.41 12.03
N ALA A 48 -3.48 6.67 11.95
CA ALA A 48 -2.28 7.03 12.69
C ALA A 48 -1.85 8.45 12.29
N ASP A 49 -1.34 9.20 13.26
CA ASP A 49 -0.67 10.48 12.98
C ASP A 49 0.50 10.19 12.02
N PRO A 50 0.54 10.82 10.83
CA PRO A 50 1.62 10.59 9.86
C PRO A 50 3.01 10.90 10.43
N SER A 51 3.09 11.75 11.45
CA SER A 51 4.33 12.08 12.18
C SER A 51 4.82 10.93 13.07
N ARG A 52 3.96 9.96 13.44
CA ARG A 52 4.35 8.82 14.30
C ARG A 52 5.21 7.77 13.58
N CYS A 53 5.25 7.75 12.24
CA CYS A 53 6.06 6.79 11.49
C CYS A 53 7.55 7.23 11.37
N ALA A 54 7.88 8.49 11.65
CA ALA A 54 9.24 9.01 11.51
C ALA A 54 10.20 8.67 12.67
N THR A 55 9.71 8.10 13.78
CA THR A 55 10.49 8.00 15.03
C THR A 55 11.10 6.61 15.29
N THR A 56 10.96 5.63 14.38
CA THR A 56 11.47 4.27 14.65
C THR A 56 12.15 3.64 13.44
N SER A 57 13.14 4.32 12.86
CA SER A 57 14.13 3.69 11.98
C SER A 57 15.54 4.15 12.35
N ALA A 58 15.94 3.90 13.60
CA ALA A 58 17.33 4.02 14.04
C ALA A 58 17.80 2.68 14.61
N MET A 59 17.63 1.57 13.88
CA MET A 59 18.22 0.26 14.23
C MET A 59 18.49 -0.60 12.97
N HIS A 60 19.24 -0.08 11.98
CA HIS A 60 19.93 -0.93 10.99
C HIS A 60 21.27 -0.27 10.62
N SER A 61 22.16 -0.17 11.61
CA SER A 61 23.59 0.03 11.38
C SER A 61 24.35 -1.01 12.21
N ILE A 62 24.59 -2.16 11.60
CA ILE A 62 25.62 -3.11 12.02
C ILE A 62 26.47 -3.35 10.77
N SER A 63 27.48 -2.50 10.59
CA SER A 63 28.85 -2.91 10.22
C SER A 63 29.79 -1.71 10.33
#